data_AF-A0A934LT38-F1
#
_entry.id   AF-A0A934LT38-F1
#
_cell.length_a   1.000
_cell.length_b   1.000
_cell.length_c   1.000
_cell.angle_alpha   90.00
_cell.angle_beta   90.00
_cell.angle_gamma   90.00
#
_symmetry.space_group_name_H-M   'P 1'
#
loop_
_entity.id
_entity.type
_entity.pdbx_description
1 polymer ?
#
loop_
_entity_poly.entity_id
_entity_poly.type
_entity_poly.pdbx_seq_one_letter_code
_entity_poly.pdbx_strand_id
1 'polypeptide(L)'
;MTRRIGTLGEKSLHSALKSWYAQPGDQIEWDIAGKYVVDIFRPSTDTTPGQCIEIQTRRLGKLKTKLSFLLDQGPVRLVYPIAQERHIVRIDANGEIVSRRKSPKRGRIFHLFPELVSLPALVTHSNFVLDVLLIREEEFWLDDGQGSWRRKHWSIYDRRLLDVCE
;
A
#
# COMPACT_ATOMS: atom_id res chain seq x y z
N MET A 1 -13.40 -24.03 -7.90
CA MET A 1 -11.94 -23.87 -7.64
C MET A 1 -11.77 -23.00 -6.41
N THR A 2 -11.46 -23.64 -5.28
CA THR A 2 -11.40 -23.03 -3.95
C THR A 2 -10.08 -22.25 -3.81
N ARG A 3 -10.11 -20.93 -4.03
CA ARG A 3 -8.94 -20.07 -3.78
C ARG A 3 -8.72 -19.99 -2.26
N ARG A 4 -7.52 -20.38 -1.82
CA ARG A 4 -7.06 -20.32 -0.42
C ARG A 4 -7.28 -18.91 0.15
N ILE A 5 -8.21 -18.82 1.10
CA ILE A 5 -8.57 -17.61 1.84
C ILE A 5 -7.50 -17.42 2.93
N GLY A 6 -6.46 -16.65 2.63
CA GLY A 6 -5.42 -16.38 3.62
C GLY A 6 -4.20 -15.73 3.00
N THR A 7 -4.30 -14.44 2.66
CA THR A 7 -3.24 -13.43 2.36
C THR A 7 -3.69 -12.35 1.35
N LEU A 8 -4.97 -12.28 1.01
CA LEU A 8 -5.47 -11.42 -0.08
C LEU A 8 -5.71 -9.96 0.31
N GLY A 9 -5.75 -9.63 1.61
CA GLY A 9 -6.44 -8.40 2.03
C GLY A 9 -5.78 -7.04 1.79
N GLU A 10 -4.56 -7.02 1.28
CA GLU A 10 -3.92 -5.79 0.80
C GLU A 10 -3.61 -5.82 -0.68
N LYS A 11 -3.80 -6.97 -1.33
CA LYS A 11 -3.46 -7.11 -2.73
C LYS A 11 -4.37 -6.27 -3.60
N SER A 12 -5.66 -6.12 -3.24
CA SER A 12 -6.60 -5.33 -4.03
C SER A 12 -6.25 -3.84 -4.00
N LEU A 13 -6.06 -3.24 -2.83
CA LEU A 13 -5.66 -1.83 -2.70
C LEU A 13 -4.29 -1.58 -3.33
N HIS A 14 -3.31 -2.44 -3.04
CA HIS A 14 -1.96 -2.32 -3.57
C HIS A 14 -1.96 -2.42 -5.10
N SER A 15 -2.65 -3.39 -5.68
CA SER A 15 -2.81 -3.55 -7.12
C SER A 15 -3.51 -2.35 -7.75
N ALA A 16 -4.60 -1.86 -7.16
CA ALA A 16 -5.31 -0.70 -7.67
C ALA A 16 -4.45 0.57 -7.67
N LEU A 17 -3.67 0.80 -6.60
CA LEU A 17 -2.72 1.89 -6.54
C LEU A 17 -1.56 1.71 -7.52
N LYS A 18 -1.09 0.47 -7.72
CA LYS A 18 -0.07 0.14 -8.72
C LYS A 18 -0.54 0.52 -10.12
N SER A 19 -1.74 0.10 -10.49
CA SER A 19 -2.34 0.47 -11.77
C SER A 19 -2.59 1.97 -11.89
N TRP A 20 -3.01 2.65 -10.83
CA TRP A 20 -3.25 4.10 -10.84
C TRP A 20 -1.95 4.90 -10.98
N TYR A 21 -0.86 4.44 -10.37
CA TYR A 21 0.42 5.15 -10.34
C TYR A 21 1.29 4.89 -11.59
N ALA A 22 1.11 3.74 -12.24
CA ALA A 22 1.87 3.35 -13.42
C ALA A 22 1.62 4.28 -14.62
N GLN A 23 2.67 4.50 -15.40
CA GLN A 23 2.66 5.28 -16.63
C GLN A 23 2.99 4.41 -17.84
N PRO A 24 2.62 4.83 -19.07
CA PRO A 24 3.05 4.13 -20.28
C PRO A 24 4.58 3.99 -20.34
N GLY A 25 5.07 2.77 -20.56
CA GLY A 25 6.50 2.45 -20.62
C GLY A 25 7.10 1.96 -19.30
N ASP A 26 6.38 2.09 -18.19
CA ASP A 26 6.78 1.50 -16.91
C ASP A 26 6.80 -0.03 -16.98
N GLN A 27 7.79 -0.65 -16.33
CA GLN A 27 7.88 -2.10 -16.14
C GLN A 27 7.23 -2.47 -14.81
N ILE A 28 6.34 -3.46 -14.81
CA ILE A 28 5.59 -3.88 -13.62
C ILE A 28 6.23 -5.13 -13.02
N GLU A 29 6.34 -5.19 -11.69
CA GLU A 29 6.94 -6.33 -10.97
C GLU A 29 8.33 -6.69 -11.51
N TRP A 30 9.20 -5.68 -11.56
CA TRP A 30 10.52 -5.76 -12.19
C TRP A 30 11.61 -6.19 -11.22
N ASP A 31 12.47 -7.13 -11.62
CA ASP A 31 13.61 -7.58 -10.82
C ASP A 31 14.76 -6.57 -10.83
N ILE A 32 15.27 -6.28 -9.63
CA ILE A 32 16.45 -5.44 -9.43
C ILE A 32 17.58 -6.31 -8.88
N ALA A 33 18.57 -6.55 -9.73
CA ALA A 33 19.82 -7.25 -9.43
C ALA A 33 19.63 -8.63 -8.77
N GLY A 34 18.59 -9.37 -9.17
CA GLY A 34 18.31 -10.73 -8.71
C GLY A 34 17.93 -10.86 -7.23
N LYS A 35 17.67 -9.74 -6.53
CA LYS A 35 17.46 -9.73 -5.08
C LYS A 35 16.06 -9.29 -4.68
N TYR A 36 15.55 -8.24 -5.31
CA TYR A 36 14.24 -7.69 -4.99
C TYR A 36 13.46 -7.37 -6.25
N VAL A 37 12.17 -7.69 -6.22
CA VAL A 37 11.21 -7.26 -7.23
C VAL A 37 10.57 -5.97 -6.76
N VAL A 38 10.60 -4.93 -7.61
CA VAL A 38 9.93 -3.65 -7.37
C VAL A 38 8.56 -3.61 -8.00
N ASP A 39 7.64 -2.85 -7.40
CA ASP A 39 6.27 -2.78 -7.92
C ASP A 39 6.22 -2.19 -9.32
N ILE A 40 6.93 -1.08 -9.51
CA ILE A 40 7.07 -0.39 -10.79
C ILE A 40 8.53 0.02 -10.95
N PHE A 41 9.13 -0.29 -12.09
CA PHE A 41 10.40 0.29 -12.52
C PHE A 41 10.14 1.22 -13.70
N ARG A 42 10.49 2.50 -13.51
CA ARG A 42 10.41 3.52 -14.55
C ARG A 42 11.78 3.61 -15.24
N PRO A 43 11.90 3.23 -16.52
CA PRO A 43 13.18 3.27 -17.23
C PRO A 43 13.74 4.69 -17.32
N SER A 44 15.06 4.78 -17.49
CA SER A 44 15.71 6.06 -17.73
C SER A 44 15.27 6.67 -19.06
N THR A 45 15.25 8.00 -19.10
CA THR A 45 15.11 8.79 -20.32
C THR A 45 16.37 9.63 -20.53
N ASP A 46 16.44 10.37 -21.63
CA ASP A 46 17.57 11.30 -21.89
C ASP A 46 17.76 12.36 -20.80
N THR A 47 16.72 12.62 -20.00
CA THR A 47 16.72 13.67 -18.98
C THR A 47 16.58 13.15 -17.55
N THR A 48 16.27 11.86 -17.36
CA THR A 48 16.03 11.30 -16.01
C THR A 48 16.63 9.91 -15.86
N PRO A 49 17.29 9.61 -14.72
CA PRO A 49 17.73 8.26 -14.40
C PRO A 49 16.54 7.31 -14.19
N GLY A 50 16.76 6.01 -14.35
CA GLY A 50 15.77 4.99 -14.03
C GLY A 50 15.40 5.04 -12.54
N GLN A 51 14.13 4.81 -12.22
CA GLN A 51 13.59 4.94 -10.87
C GLN A 51 12.83 3.69 -10.44
N CYS A 52 13.16 3.19 -9.25
CA CYS A 52 12.38 2.16 -8.57
C CYS A 52 11.21 2.81 -7.83
N ILE A 53 10.01 2.25 -7.95
CA ILE A 53 8.81 2.76 -7.28
C ILE A 53 8.17 1.61 -6.49
N GLU A 54 7.96 1.86 -5.20
CA GLU A 54 7.40 0.91 -4.23
C GLU A 54 6.09 1.44 -3.67
N ILE A 55 5.05 0.60 -3.64
CA ILE A 55 3.76 0.96 -3.05
C ILE A 55 3.60 0.23 -1.74
N GLN A 56 3.54 0.98 -0.63
CA GLN A 56 3.48 0.40 0.70
C GLN A 56 2.17 0.71 1.39
N THR A 57 1.28 -0.26 1.50
CA THR A 57 -0.04 -0.10 2.13
C THR A 57 -0.04 -0.45 3.64
N ARG A 58 1.14 -0.82 4.18
CA ARG A 58 1.43 -1.22 5.58
C ARG A 58 2.48 -0.33 6.23
N ARG A 59 2.85 -0.67 7.47
CA ARG A 59 3.97 -0.03 8.19
C ARG A 59 5.24 0.05 7.34
N LEU A 60 5.87 1.21 7.31
CA LEU A 60 7.05 1.50 6.47
C LEU A 60 8.31 0.78 6.96
N GLY A 61 8.44 0.54 8.27
CA GLY A 61 9.63 -0.09 8.85
C GLY A 61 9.96 -1.48 8.28
N LYS A 62 8.98 -2.19 7.71
CA LYS A 62 9.20 -3.47 7.03
C LYS A 62 10.00 -3.35 5.74
N LEU A 63 10.03 -2.17 5.13
CA LEU A 63 10.72 -1.92 3.87
C LEU A 63 12.16 -1.40 4.06
N LYS A 64 12.60 -1.12 5.29
CA LYS A 64 13.90 -0.48 5.54
C LYS A 64 15.06 -1.16 4.80
N THR A 65 15.18 -2.49 4.91
CA THR A 65 16.25 -3.26 4.27
C THR A 65 16.14 -3.25 2.74
N LYS A 66 14.93 -3.37 2.20
CA LYS A 66 14.68 -3.34 0.76
C LYS A 66 15.00 -1.96 0.19
N LEU A 67 14.47 -0.89 0.79
CA LEU A 67 14.71 0.49 0.36
C LEU A 67 16.19 0.87 0.44
N SER A 68 16.90 0.47 1.50
CA SER A 68 18.34 0.71 1.59
C SER A 68 19.08 0.10 0.40
N PHE A 69 18.80 -1.16 0.06
CA PHE A 69 19.42 -1.81 -1.09
C PHE A 69 19.06 -1.11 -2.41
N LEU A 70 17.78 -0.77 -2.61
CA LEU A 70 17.34 -0.11 -3.85
C LEU A 70 17.95 1.28 -4.02
N LEU A 71 18.14 2.03 -2.93
CA LEU A 71 18.78 3.35 -2.95
C LEU A 71 20.25 3.29 -3.37
N ASP A 72 20.93 2.17 -3.09
CA ASP A 72 22.28 1.90 -3.60
C ASP A 72 22.30 1.65 -5.13
N GLN A 73 21.17 1.23 -5.71
CA GLN A 73 21.03 1.00 -7.16
C GLN A 73 20.57 2.25 -7.92
N GLY A 74 19.92 3.21 -7.25
CA GLY A 74 19.47 4.45 -7.88
C GLY A 74 18.31 5.14 -7.16
N PRO A 75 17.62 6.07 -7.84
CA PRO A 75 16.41 6.73 -7.35
C PRO A 75 15.32 5.74 -6.91
N VAL A 76 14.77 6.00 -5.73
CA VAL A 76 13.65 5.23 -5.17
C VAL A 76 12.54 6.18 -4.77
N ARG A 77 11.33 5.86 -5.24
CA ARG A 77 10.10 6.53 -4.84
C ARG A 77 9.22 5.57 -4.04
N LEU A 78 8.88 5.95 -2.82
CA LEU A 78 7.93 5.23 -1.99
C LEU A 78 6.57 5.92 -2.08
N VAL A 79 5.53 5.18 -2.44
CA VAL A 79 4.15 5.64 -2.46
C VAL A 79 3.43 5.09 -1.24
N TYR A 80 2.90 5.98 -0.40
CA TYR A 80 2.25 5.63 0.86
C TYR A 80 0.82 6.19 0.91
N PRO A 81 -0.22 5.34 0.81
CA PRO A 81 -1.60 5.77 0.87
C PRO A 81 -2.06 6.01 2.31
N ILE A 82 -2.75 7.13 2.54
CA ILE A 82 -3.45 7.47 3.78
C ILE A 82 -4.95 7.57 3.47
N ALA A 83 -5.74 6.70 4.11
CA ALA A 83 -7.19 6.71 3.96
C ALA A 83 -7.83 7.93 4.63
N GLN A 84 -8.03 9.01 3.86
CA GLN A 84 -8.77 10.20 4.31
C GLN A 84 -10.22 9.82 4.63
N GLU A 85 -10.80 8.95 3.80
CA GLU A 85 -12.10 8.34 4.01
C GLU A 85 -12.03 6.82 3.92
N ARG A 86 -12.68 6.13 4.86
CA ARG A 86 -12.80 4.67 4.85
C ARG A 86 -14.25 4.28 5.09
N HIS A 87 -14.81 3.44 4.23
CA HIS A 87 -16.04 2.70 4.51
C HIS A 87 -15.67 1.32 5.04
N ILE A 88 -16.40 0.84 6.03
CA ILE A 88 -16.24 -0.51 6.55
C ILE A 88 -17.43 -1.33 6.07
N VAL A 89 -17.14 -2.37 5.29
CA VAL A 89 -18.11 -3.32 4.76
C VAL A 89 -17.98 -4.60 5.57
N ARG A 90 -19.07 -5.09 6.17
CA ARG A 90 -19.09 -6.36 6.91
C ARG A 90 -19.69 -7.46 6.06
N ILE A 91 -18.97 -8.57 5.98
CA ILE A 91 -19.32 -9.80 5.29
C ILE A 91 -19.50 -10.89 6.36
N ASP A 92 -20.69 -11.48 6.44
CA ASP A 92 -20.93 -12.58 7.39
C ASP A 92 -20.23 -13.89 6.97
N ALA A 93 -20.42 -14.94 7.78
CA ALA A 93 -19.83 -16.25 7.52
C ALA A 93 -20.33 -16.92 6.23
N ASN A 94 -21.48 -16.51 5.68
CA ASN A 94 -22.03 -17.00 4.42
C ASN A 94 -21.46 -16.26 3.20
N GLY A 95 -20.70 -15.19 3.42
CA GLY A 95 -20.18 -14.35 2.35
C GLY A 95 -21.11 -13.19 1.96
N GLU A 96 -22.16 -12.93 2.72
CA GLU A 96 -23.14 -11.88 2.42
C GLU A 96 -22.77 -10.56 3.08
N ILE A 97 -22.98 -9.45 2.36
CA ILE A 97 -22.77 -8.11 2.91
C ILE A 97 -23.92 -7.78 3.87
N VAL A 98 -23.63 -7.72 5.16
CA VAL A 98 -24.62 -7.42 6.20
C VAL A 98 -24.65 -5.96 6.61
N SER A 99 -23.59 -5.19 6.34
CA SER A 99 -23.62 -3.73 6.55
C SER A 99 -22.49 -3.01 5.81
N ARG A 100 -22.73 -1.74 5.51
CA ARG A 100 -21.74 -0.79 5.01
C ARG A 100 -21.92 0.53 5.74
N ARG A 101 -20.84 1.04 6.34
CA ARG A 101 -20.87 2.35 7.02
C ARG A 101 -19.57 3.11 6.85
N LYS A 102 -19.64 4.43 6.93
CA LYS A 102 -18.46 5.29 7.00
C LYS A 102 -17.76 5.09 8.35
N SER A 103 -16.44 4.92 8.34
CA SER A 103 -15.62 4.94 9.54
C SER A 103 -15.55 6.37 10.09
N PRO A 104 -15.58 6.56 11.42
CA PRO A 104 -15.33 7.88 12.02
C PRO A 104 -13.87 8.30 11.89
N LYS A 105 -12.93 7.36 11.70
CA LYS A 105 -11.52 7.67 11.51
C LYS A 105 -11.30 8.39 10.18
N ARG A 106 -10.51 9.47 10.24
CA ARG A 106 -10.08 10.26 9.09
C ARG A 106 -8.56 10.26 9.06
N GLY A 107 -7.99 9.69 8.00
CA GLY A 107 -6.56 9.79 7.74
C GLY A 107 -6.16 11.24 7.48
N ARG A 108 -5.02 11.65 8.03
CA ARG A 108 -4.40 12.95 7.78
C ARG A 108 -2.92 12.71 7.50
N ILE A 109 -2.29 13.64 6.81
CA ILE A 109 -0.86 13.56 6.49
C ILE A 109 0.01 13.35 7.74
N PHE A 110 -0.39 13.90 8.89
CA PHE A 110 0.33 13.71 10.16
C PHE A 110 0.41 12.26 10.65
N HIS A 111 -0.45 11.37 10.15
CA HIS A 111 -0.33 9.93 10.43
C HIS A 111 0.91 9.30 9.77
N LEU A 112 1.58 10.00 8.86
CA LEU A 112 2.85 9.58 8.30
C LEU A 112 4.00 9.68 9.31
N PHE A 113 4.01 10.67 10.20
CA PHE A 113 5.18 10.93 11.06
C PHE A 113 5.61 9.73 11.93
N PRO A 114 4.69 8.98 12.57
CA PRO A 114 5.07 7.77 13.31
C PRO A 114 5.69 6.68 12.43
N GLU A 115 5.43 6.67 11.13
CA GLU A 115 6.05 5.72 10.20
C GLU A 115 7.45 6.19 9.78
N LEU A 116 7.66 7.50 9.58
CA LEU A 116 8.98 8.04 9.19
C LEU A 116 10.07 7.81 10.23
N VAL A 117 9.71 7.76 11.52
CA VAL A 117 10.69 7.44 12.58
C VAL A 117 11.31 6.05 12.43
N SER A 118 10.71 5.17 11.61
CA SER A 118 11.27 3.86 11.29
C SER A 118 12.29 3.89 10.13
N LEU A 119 12.34 4.98 9.36
CA LEU A 119 13.21 5.16 8.18
C LEU A 119 14.14 6.42 8.26
N PRO A 120 14.71 6.78 9.43
CA PRO A 120 15.31 8.11 9.62
C PRO A 120 16.48 8.43 8.70
N ALA A 121 17.33 7.45 8.37
CA ALA A 121 18.45 7.65 7.45
C ALA A 121 18.04 7.64 5.97
N LEU A 122 16.91 7.02 5.64
CA LEU A 122 16.45 6.91 4.25
C LEU A 122 15.73 8.17 3.80
N VAL A 123 14.97 8.80 4.70
CA VAL A 123 14.21 10.03 4.39
C VAL A 123 15.10 11.23 4.08
N THR A 124 16.38 11.18 4.48
CA THR A 124 17.37 12.22 4.18
C THR A 124 18.22 11.89 2.95
N HIS A 125 18.00 10.75 2.30
CA HIS A 125 18.80 10.32 1.16
C HIS A 125 18.39 11.10 -0.11
N SER A 126 19.36 11.59 -0.88
CA SER A 126 19.10 12.41 -2.08
C SER A 126 18.30 11.69 -3.17
N ASN A 127 18.46 10.37 -3.25
CA ASN A 127 17.73 9.50 -4.17
C ASN A 127 16.34 9.06 -3.65
N PHE A 128 15.93 9.44 -2.44
CA PHE A 128 14.66 9.00 -1.86
C PHE A 128 13.56 10.05 -2.02
N VAL A 129 12.42 9.63 -2.55
CA VAL A 129 11.20 10.43 -2.63
C VAL A 129 10.06 9.69 -1.95
N LEU A 130 9.22 10.42 -1.23
CA LEU A 130 8.01 9.89 -0.61
C LEU A 130 6.79 10.63 -1.13
N ASP A 131 5.91 9.90 -1.79
CA ASP A 131 4.58 10.37 -2.19
C ASP A 131 3.54 9.88 -1.21
N VAL A 132 2.75 10.82 -0.68
CA VAL A 132 1.63 10.51 0.21
C VAL A 132 0.34 10.69 -0.57
N LEU A 133 -0.37 9.59 -0.81
CA LEU A 133 -1.65 9.63 -1.51
C LEU A 133 -2.78 9.68 -0.47
N LEU A 134 -3.55 10.76 -0.44
CA LEU A 134 -4.82 10.75 0.29
C LEU A 134 -5.84 9.95 -0.52
N ILE A 135 -6.45 8.93 0.09
CA ILE A 135 -7.36 8.04 -0.63
C ILE A 135 -8.71 7.91 0.06
N ARG A 136 -9.71 7.52 -0.73
CA ARG A 136 -10.96 6.93 -0.25
C ARG A 136 -10.90 5.44 -0.48
N GLU A 137 -11.26 4.66 0.53
CA GLU A 137 -11.22 3.20 0.44
C GLU A 137 -12.40 2.51 1.11
N GLU A 138 -12.57 1.23 0.80
CA GLU A 138 -13.38 0.30 1.58
C GLU A 138 -12.47 -0.70 2.27
N GLU A 139 -12.81 -1.04 3.51
CA GLU A 139 -12.19 -2.11 4.28
C GLU A 139 -13.25 -3.18 4.55
N PHE A 140 -13.06 -4.35 3.96
CA PHE A 140 -13.95 -5.50 4.10
C PHE A 140 -13.57 -6.29 5.35
N TRP A 141 -14.55 -6.49 6.22
CA TRP A 141 -14.43 -7.24 7.46
C TRP A 141 -15.20 -8.55 7.31
N LEU A 142 -14.54 -9.67 7.55
CA LEU A 142 -15.14 -11.00 7.50
C LEU A 142 -15.45 -11.53 8.90
N ASP A 143 -16.63 -12.09 9.09
CA ASP A 143 -17.03 -12.77 10.32
C ASP A 143 -16.48 -14.21 10.35
N ASP A 144 -15.18 -14.34 10.61
CA ASP A 144 -14.48 -15.62 10.71
C ASP A 144 -14.10 -16.00 12.15
N GLY A 145 -14.39 -15.13 13.12
CA GLY A 145 -14.01 -15.31 14.52
C GLY A 145 -12.51 -15.14 14.82
N GLN A 146 -11.67 -14.83 13.82
CA GLN A 146 -10.21 -14.78 13.96
C GLN A 146 -9.65 -13.35 14.07
N GLY A 147 -10.52 -12.36 13.99
CA GLY A 147 -10.15 -10.96 14.06
C GLY A 147 -9.77 -10.48 15.47
N SER A 148 -9.35 -9.22 15.54
CA SER A 148 -9.09 -8.57 16.82
C SER A 148 -10.36 -8.46 17.67
N TRP A 149 -10.24 -8.68 18.98
CA TRP A 149 -11.32 -8.40 19.95
C TRP A 149 -11.87 -6.97 19.83
N ARG A 150 -11.02 -5.99 19.46
CA ARG A 150 -11.43 -4.59 19.24
C ARG A 150 -12.39 -4.42 18.06
N ARG A 151 -12.39 -5.39 17.14
CA ARG A 151 -13.32 -5.47 16.00
C ARG A 151 -14.38 -6.55 16.22
N LYS A 152 -14.61 -7.00 17.46
CA LYS A 152 -15.51 -8.11 17.79
C LYS A 152 -15.17 -9.40 17.04
N HIS A 153 -13.88 -9.69 16.87
CA HIS A 153 -13.38 -10.87 16.16
C HIS A 153 -13.61 -10.90 14.64
N TRP A 154 -13.95 -9.75 14.04
CA TRP A 154 -13.98 -9.61 12.58
C TRP A 154 -12.57 -9.41 12.02
N SER A 155 -12.18 -10.27 11.08
CA SER A 155 -10.91 -10.18 10.37
C SER A 155 -10.98 -9.13 9.27
N ILE A 156 -9.89 -8.41 9.02
CA ILE A 156 -9.81 -7.54 7.84
C ILE A 156 -9.48 -8.46 6.66
N TYR A 157 -10.46 -8.65 5.80
CA TYR A 157 -10.40 -9.55 4.65
C TYR A 157 -9.76 -8.87 3.44
N ASP A 158 -10.15 -7.63 3.15
CA ASP A 158 -9.64 -6.86 2.00
C ASP A 158 -9.73 -5.36 2.17
N ARG A 159 -8.95 -4.63 1.37
CA ARG A 159 -9.05 -3.17 1.19
C ARG A 159 -9.17 -2.86 -0.30
N ARG A 160 -10.14 -2.03 -0.66
CA ARG A 160 -10.41 -1.61 -2.04
C ARG A 160 -10.27 -0.11 -2.19
N LEU A 161 -9.48 0.32 -3.17
CA LEU A 161 -9.43 1.73 -3.56
C LEU A 161 -10.78 2.15 -4.14
N LEU A 162 -11.34 3.24 -3.63
CA LEU A 162 -12.48 3.91 -4.25
C LEU A 162 -12.01 5.08 -5.10
N ASP A 163 -11.06 5.85 -4.58
CA ASP A 163 -10.61 7.09 -5.21
C ASP A 163 -9.26 7.56 -4.64
N VAL A 164 -8.51 8.33 -5.43
CA VAL A 164 -7.35 9.11 -4.96
C VAL A 164 -7.77 10.57 -4.93
N CYS A 165 -7.65 11.21 -3.77
CA CYS A 165 -8.12 12.58 -3.57
C CYS A 165 -7.18 13.56 -4.27
N GLU A 166 -7.76 14.58 -4.93
CA GLU A 166 -7.06 15.74 -5.49
C GLU A 166 -6.44 16.64 -4.40
#